data_AF-A0A9E4LG79-F1
#
_entry.id   AF-A0A9E4LG79-F1
#
_cell.length_a   1.000
_cell.length_b   1.000
_cell.length_c   1.000
_cell.angle_alpha   90.00
_cell.angle_beta   90.00
_cell.angle_gamma   90.00
#
_symmetry.space_group_name_H-M   'P 1'
#
loop_
_entity.id
_entity.type
_entity.pdbx_description
1 polymer ?
#
loop_
_entity_poly.entity_id
_entity_poly.type
_entity_poly.pdbx_seq_one_letter_code
_entity_poly.pdbx_strand_id
1 'polypeptide(L)'
;MCDRLESFGFDRDAVEIMPTERKRRSSIDEWKDRFTSRISVPNEENILQTTIFFDFRPIDGPDARSKALADHIYSKSDSHELFTRYLARDGTETPPPLSFFRQFIVEKSGEHCDEFDLKLRVLLPLVDVARVLTLQHQILDLNNTRARYLRVAQLEPNNARLFKDAAEAFDYALSLRGQMGIRLRTSGRYIPLSKLSKIERQSLRSIFDIIHELQTMLKVRFQLNYFRG
;
A
#
# COMPACT_ATOMS: atom_id res chain seq x y z
N MET A 1 -21.17 -15.68 0.07
CA MET A 1 -20.83 -14.26 -0.19
C MET A 1 -19.82 -14.15 -1.33
N CYS A 2 -18.65 -14.78 -1.22
CA CYS A 2 -17.62 -14.75 -2.27
C CYS A 2 -18.14 -15.20 -3.64
N ASP A 3 -18.89 -16.31 -3.72
CA ASP A 3 -19.48 -16.77 -4.98
C ASP A 3 -20.47 -15.76 -5.60
N ARG A 4 -21.20 -15.01 -4.75
CA ARG A 4 -22.11 -13.95 -5.23
C ARG A 4 -21.34 -12.75 -5.77
N LEU A 5 -20.27 -12.33 -5.09
CA LEU A 5 -19.42 -11.23 -5.56
C LEU A 5 -18.77 -11.57 -6.91
N GLU A 6 -18.27 -12.81 -7.05
CA GLU A 6 -17.73 -13.32 -8.30
C GLU A 6 -18.77 -13.30 -9.42
N SER A 7 -20.02 -13.70 -9.13
CA SER A 7 -21.12 -13.60 -10.11
C SER A 7 -21.45 -12.17 -10.57
N PHE A 8 -21.05 -11.16 -9.78
CA PHE A 8 -21.17 -9.74 -10.13
C PHE A 8 -19.88 -9.15 -10.76
N GLY A 9 -18.89 -9.99 -11.08
CA GLY A 9 -17.64 -9.56 -11.73
C GLY A 9 -16.54 -9.09 -10.77
N PHE A 10 -16.64 -9.42 -9.48
CA PHE A 10 -15.53 -9.27 -8.54
C PHE A 10 -14.72 -10.56 -8.49
N ASP A 11 -13.68 -10.65 -9.32
CA ASP A 11 -12.79 -11.80 -9.39
C ASP A 11 -12.22 -12.14 -8.01
N ARG A 12 -12.00 -13.45 -7.76
CA ARG A 12 -11.29 -13.88 -6.57
C ARG A 12 -9.83 -13.44 -6.67
N ASP A 13 -9.30 -12.94 -5.55
CA ASP A 13 -7.88 -12.65 -5.48
C ASP A 13 -7.09 -13.97 -5.49
N ALA A 14 -6.00 -14.02 -6.25
CA ALA A 14 -5.10 -15.17 -6.33
C ALA A 14 -4.24 -15.31 -5.06
N VAL A 15 -4.17 -14.26 -4.26
CA VAL A 15 -3.45 -14.23 -2.99
C VAL A 15 -4.35 -14.84 -1.91
N GLU A 16 -3.83 -15.76 -1.09
CA GLU A 16 -4.56 -16.58 -0.08
C GLU A 16 -5.24 -15.81 1.09
N ILE A 17 -5.73 -14.60 0.84
CA ILE A 17 -6.35 -13.66 1.78
C ILE A 17 -7.87 -13.75 1.75
N MET A 18 -8.43 -14.53 0.81
CA MET A 18 -9.86 -14.65 0.62
C MET A 18 -10.58 -15.21 1.87
N PRO A 19 -11.75 -14.68 2.24
CA PRO A 19 -12.54 -15.20 3.36
C PRO A 19 -13.01 -16.64 3.19
N THR A 20 -12.86 -17.22 1.98
CA THR A 20 -13.10 -18.65 1.68
C THR A 20 -12.12 -19.54 2.42
N GLU A 21 -10.89 -19.07 2.66
CA GLU A 21 -9.88 -19.77 3.43
C GLU A 21 -10.27 -19.83 4.91
N ARG A 22 -10.37 -21.03 5.49
CA ARG A 22 -10.81 -21.20 6.89
C ARG A 22 -9.92 -20.45 7.87
N LYS A 23 -8.60 -20.43 7.61
CA LYS A 23 -7.62 -19.65 8.39
C LYS A 23 -7.91 -18.14 8.41
N ARG A 24 -8.73 -17.60 7.51
CA ARG A 24 -9.12 -16.19 7.44
C ARG A 24 -10.42 -15.88 8.19
N ARG A 25 -11.06 -16.87 8.81
CA ARG A 25 -12.24 -16.70 9.67
C ARG A 25 -11.85 -17.04 11.09
N SER A 26 -11.88 -16.05 11.97
CA SER A 26 -11.40 -16.19 13.34
C SER A 26 -12.16 -15.31 14.31
N SER A 27 -12.11 -15.68 15.59
CA SER A 27 -12.59 -14.83 16.68
C SER A 27 -11.72 -13.58 16.82
N ILE A 28 -12.22 -12.57 17.54
CA ILE A 28 -11.46 -11.34 17.80
C ILE A 28 -10.17 -11.63 18.58
N ASP A 29 -10.21 -12.57 19.53
CA ASP A 29 -9.07 -12.92 20.37
C ASP A 29 -8.02 -13.69 19.56
N GLU A 30 -8.44 -14.63 18.70
CA GLU A 30 -7.54 -15.32 17.77
C GLU A 30 -6.84 -14.32 16.82
N TRP A 31 -7.55 -13.28 16.38
CA TRP A 31 -6.94 -12.22 15.59
C TRP A 31 -5.89 -11.44 16.39
N LYS A 32 -6.24 -11.00 17.61
CA LYS A 32 -5.31 -10.29 18.50
C LYS A 32 -4.04 -11.09 18.77
N ASP A 33 -4.16 -12.39 19.01
CA ASP A 33 -3.01 -13.28 19.24
C ASP A 33 -2.11 -13.37 18.01
N ARG A 34 -2.69 -13.53 16.82
CA ARG A 34 -1.94 -13.57 15.56
C ARG A 34 -1.16 -12.28 15.32
N PHE A 35 -1.79 -11.12 15.51
CA PHE A 35 -1.10 -9.84 15.34
C PHE A 35 0.00 -9.65 16.38
N THR A 36 -0.26 -10.03 17.63
CA THR A 36 0.77 -9.97 18.67
C THR A 36 1.99 -10.79 18.27
N SER A 37 1.79 -12.03 17.81
CA SER A 37 2.87 -12.92 17.37
C SER A 37 3.65 -12.34 16.18
N ARG A 38 2.95 -11.88 15.13
CA ARG A 38 3.57 -11.32 13.92
C ARG A 38 4.32 -10.02 14.16
N ILE A 39 3.78 -9.13 15.00
CA ILE A 39 4.42 -7.86 15.36
C ILE A 39 5.67 -8.11 16.22
N SER A 40 5.63 -9.12 17.10
CA SER A 40 6.77 -9.46 17.97
C SER A 40 7.92 -10.13 17.23
N VAL A 41 7.65 -10.80 16.10
CA VAL A 41 8.66 -11.47 15.26
C VAL A 41 8.55 -10.96 13.82
N PRO A 42 8.98 -9.72 13.56
CA PRO A 42 8.85 -9.15 12.23
C PRO A 42 9.80 -9.85 11.25
N ASN A 43 9.23 -10.32 10.14
CA ASN A 43 9.91 -10.83 8.95
C ASN A 43 9.06 -10.46 7.73
N GLU A 44 9.57 -10.67 6.51
CA GLU A 44 8.87 -10.29 5.27
C GLU A 44 7.44 -10.85 5.18
N GLU A 45 7.27 -12.14 5.51
CA GLU A 45 5.95 -12.78 5.47
C GLU A 45 5.00 -12.18 6.52
N ASN A 46 5.47 -11.98 7.74
CA ASN A 46 4.68 -11.43 8.83
C ASN A 46 4.29 -9.97 8.59
N ILE A 47 5.16 -9.20 7.93
CA ILE A 47 4.86 -7.82 7.52
C ILE A 47 3.76 -7.83 6.46
N LEU A 48 3.93 -8.57 5.36
CA LEU A 48 2.91 -8.68 4.32
C LEU A 48 1.54 -9.13 4.90
N GLN A 49 1.55 -10.10 5.81
CA GLN A 49 0.34 -10.58 6.45
C GLN A 49 -0.24 -9.64 7.50
N THR A 50 0.49 -8.60 7.92
CA THR A 50 0.03 -7.59 8.89
C THR A 50 -0.38 -6.30 8.18
N THR A 51 0.29 -5.91 7.09
CA THR A 51 0.05 -4.67 6.35
C THR A 51 -1.37 -4.53 5.83
N ILE A 52 -1.91 -5.62 5.28
CA ILE A 52 -3.28 -5.68 4.76
C ILE A 52 -4.32 -5.32 5.83
N PHE A 53 -4.01 -5.56 7.11
CA PHE A 53 -4.93 -5.27 8.20
C PHE A 53 -4.81 -3.84 8.72
N PHE A 54 -3.77 -3.08 8.40
CA PHE A 54 -3.79 -1.64 8.67
C PHE A 54 -4.81 -0.87 7.82
N ASP A 55 -5.44 -1.52 6.83
CA ASP A 55 -6.54 -0.93 6.05
C ASP A 55 -7.89 -1.62 6.26
N PHE A 56 -8.02 -2.54 7.22
CA PHE A 56 -9.32 -3.18 7.44
C PHE A 56 -10.34 -2.12 7.86
N ARG A 57 -11.54 -2.21 7.30
CA ARG A 57 -12.69 -1.42 7.73
C ARG A 57 -13.86 -2.34 8.01
N PRO A 58 -14.68 -2.07 9.05
CA PRO A 58 -15.92 -2.80 9.21
C PRO A 58 -16.81 -2.56 7.97
N ILE A 59 -17.39 -3.64 7.45
CA ILE A 59 -18.39 -3.60 6.37
C ILE A 59 -19.76 -3.97 6.93
N ASP A 60 -19.79 -4.91 7.88
CA ASP A 60 -20.98 -5.39 8.58
C ASP A 60 -20.60 -5.87 9.98
N GLY A 61 -21.56 -5.86 10.91
CA GLY A 61 -21.40 -6.24 12.31
C GLY A 61 -20.99 -5.09 13.24
N PRO A 62 -20.76 -5.38 14.54
CA PRO A 62 -20.54 -4.34 15.54
C PRO A 62 -19.17 -3.65 15.41
N ASP A 63 -19.19 -2.32 15.28
CA ASP A 63 -17.98 -1.47 15.21
C ASP A 63 -17.05 -1.63 16.42
N ALA A 64 -17.59 -2.04 17.58
CA ALA A 64 -16.78 -2.29 18.78
C ALA A 64 -15.72 -3.39 18.58
N ARG A 65 -15.98 -4.38 17.71
CA ARG A 65 -15.03 -5.48 17.47
C ARG A 65 -13.88 -5.04 16.58
N SER A 66 -14.18 -4.35 15.49
CA SER A 66 -13.17 -3.79 14.58
C SER A 66 -12.30 -2.76 15.33
N LYS A 67 -12.92 -1.90 16.13
CA LYS A 67 -12.20 -0.96 16.97
C LYS A 67 -11.28 -1.64 17.98
N ALA A 68 -11.78 -2.65 18.71
CA ALA A 68 -10.97 -3.39 19.68
C ALA A 68 -9.79 -4.13 19.03
N LEU A 69 -9.90 -4.53 17.76
CA LEU A 69 -8.79 -5.09 16.99
C LEU A 69 -7.77 -4.01 16.62
N ALA A 70 -8.25 -2.87 16.09
CA ALA A 70 -7.39 -1.76 15.71
C ALA A 70 -6.58 -1.29 16.93
N ASP A 71 -7.25 -0.96 18.02
CA ASP A 71 -6.63 -0.49 19.27
C ASP A 71 -5.55 -1.49 19.76
N HIS A 72 -5.81 -2.80 19.65
CA HIS A 72 -4.84 -3.84 20.00
C HIS A 72 -3.61 -3.83 19.09
N ILE A 73 -3.81 -3.85 17.76
CA ILE A 73 -2.72 -3.86 16.76
C ILE A 73 -1.82 -2.64 16.94
N TYR A 74 -2.41 -1.45 17.13
CA TYR A 74 -1.65 -0.21 17.33
C TYR A 74 -0.88 -0.23 18.64
N SER A 75 -1.48 -0.67 19.75
CA SER A 75 -0.77 -0.78 21.04
C SER A 75 0.47 -1.69 20.95
N LYS A 76 0.40 -2.76 20.13
CA LYS A 76 1.53 -3.66 19.91
C LYS A 76 2.56 -3.05 18.96
N SER A 77 2.12 -2.38 17.89
CA SER A 77 3.02 -1.77 16.92
C SER A 77 3.85 -0.63 17.52
N ASP A 78 3.26 0.19 18.38
CA ASP A 78 3.95 1.29 19.07
C ASP A 78 5.10 0.79 19.95
N SER A 79 4.90 -0.34 20.63
CA SER A 79 5.93 -0.95 21.47
C SER A 79 7.08 -1.62 20.69
N HIS A 80 7.04 -1.68 19.35
CA HIS A 80 8.01 -2.42 18.53
C HIS A 80 8.59 -1.57 17.40
N GLU A 81 9.61 -0.75 17.70
CA GLU A 81 10.35 0.06 16.71
C GLU A 81 10.86 -0.78 15.53
N LEU A 82 11.28 -2.02 15.79
CA LEU A 82 11.74 -2.97 14.78
C LEU A 82 10.65 -3.28 13.74
N PHE A 83 9.39 -3.43 14.18
CA PHE A 83 8.26 -3.68 13.28
C PHE A 83 8.03 -2.51 12.33
N THR A 84 8.05 -1.28 12.83
CA THR A 84 7.90 -0.08 11.99
C THR A 84 9.07 0.07 11.01
N ARG A 85 10.29 -0.33 11.38
CA ARG A 85 11.44 -0.36 10.45
C ARG A 85 11.29 -1.40 9.35
N TYR A 86 10.83 -2.61 9.66
CA TYR A 86 10.51 -3.62 8.64
C TYR A 86 9.38 -3.15 7.71
N LEU A 87 8.36 -2.48 8.25
CA LEU A 87 7.28 -1.91 7.45
C LEU A 87 7.78 -0.78 6.52
N ALA A 88 8.64 0.09 7.03
CA ALA A 88 9.29 1.13 6.23
C ALA A 88 10.18 0.51 5.14
N ARG A 89 10.86 -0.60 5.45
CA ARG A 89 11.66 -1.37 4.49
C ARG A 89 10.81 -1.85 3.33
N ASP A 90 9.70 -2.54 3.59
CA ASP A 90 8.76 -3.05 2.57
C ASP A 90 8.28 -1.92 1.62
N GLY A 91 7.88 -0.78 2.18
CA GLY A 91 7.48 0.41 1.40
C GLY A 91 8.61 1.07 0.58
N THR A 92 9.87 0.73 0.85
CA THR A 92 11.05 1.22 0.12
C THR A 92 11.74 0.17 -0.74
N GLU A 93 11.37 -1.11 -0.60
CA GLU A 93 11.94 -2.26 -1.33
C GLU A 93 11.29 -2.44 -2.69
N THR A 94 10.03 -2.05 -2.87
CA THR A 94 9.44 -1.94 -4.20
C THR A 94 10.20 -0.85 -4.96
N PRO A 95 11.05 -1.21 -5.95
CA PRO A 95 11.96 -0.24 -6.54
C PRO A 95 11.14 0.85 -7.22
N PRO A 96 11.50 2.13 -7.07
CA PRO A 96 10.89 3.17 -7.86
C PRO A 96 11.12 2.80 -9.33
N PRO A 97 10.11 2.93 -10.21
CA PRO A 97 10.21 2.56 -11.62
C PRO A 97 11.04 3.56 -12.42
N LEU A 98 12.25 3.86 -11.93
CA LEU A 98 13.27 4.61 -12.62
C LEU A 98 14.43 3.64 -12.81
N SER A 99 14.52 3.05 -14.00
CA SER A 99 15.83 2.59 -14.45
C SER A 99 16.79 3.79 -14.43
N PHE A 100 18.10 3.55 -14.45
CA PHE A 100 19.12 4.60 -14.54
C PHE A 100 18.82 5.65 -15.65
N PHE A 101 18.02 5.29 -16.66
CA PHE A 101 17.59 6.15 -17.77
C PHE A 101 16.19 6.80 -17.60
N ARG A 102 15.61 6.76 -16.39
CA ARG A 102 14.23 7.20 -16.10
C ARG A 102 13.20 6.56 -17.03
N GLN A 103 13.45 5.36 -17.57
CA GLN A 103 12.50 4.69 -18.46
C GLN A 103 11.43 3.95 -17.64
N PHE A 104 10.23 3.82 -18.21
CA PHE A 104 9.18 2.98 -17.63
C PHE A 104 9.70 1.55 -17.50
N ILE A 105 9.56 0.98 -16.31
CA ILE A 105 9.80 -0.44 -16.10
C ILE A 105 8.52 -1.20 -16.45
N VAL A 106 8.63 -2.08 -17.44
CA VAL A 106 7.55 -2.98 -17.87
C VAL A 106 7.86 -4.41 -17.44
N GLU A 107 6.84 -5.26 -17.39
CA GLU A 107 7.03 -6.67 -17.06
C GLU A 107 7.82 -7.37 -18.17
N LYS A 108 8.78 -8.22 -17.78
CA LYS A 108 9.78 -8.80 -18.69
C LYS A 108 9.37 -10.14 -19.30
N SER A 109 8.32 -10.75 -18.79
CA SER A 109 7.83 -12.07 -19.20
C SER A 109 6.42 -12.32 -18.67
N GLY A 110 5.83 -13.44 -19.10
CA GLY A 110 4.47 -13.83 -18.71
C GLY A 110 3.39 -13.15 -19.54
N GLU A 111 2.14 -13.28 -19.11
CA GLU A 111 0.95 -12.76 -19.79
C GLU A 111 1.00 -11.23 -20.01
N HIS A 112 1.67 -10.51 -19.11
CA HIS A 112 1.74 -9.04 -19.12
C HIS A 112 3.07 -8.49 -19.66
N CYS A 113 3.81 -9.29 -20.44
CA CYS A 113 5.09 -8.85 -21.03
C CYS A 113 4.93 -7.52 -21.80
N ASP A 114 5.88 -6.61 -21.61
CA ASP A 114 5.89 -5.26 -22.17
C ASP A 114 4.77 -4.31 -21.69
N GLU A 115 4.02 -4.69 -20.66
CA GLU A 115 3.03 -3.84 -19.99
C GLU A 115 3.57 -3.20 -18.71
N PHE A 116 3.09 -1.99 -18.41
CA PHE A 116 3.42 -1.27 -17.19
C PHE A 116 2.43 -1.63 -16.07
N ASP A 117 2.92 -2.17 -14.95
CA ASP A 117 2.10 -2.45 -13.76
C ASP A 117 1.90 -1.18 -12.91
N LEU A 118 0.83 -0.43 -13.18
CA LEU A 118 0.48 0.79 -12.44
C LEU A 118 0.20 0.53 -10.96
N LYS A 119 -0.33 -0.66 -10.61
CA LYS A 119 -0.62 -1.00 -9.21
C LYS A 119 0.68 -1.17 -8.44
N LEU A 120 1.57 -2.02 -8.94
CA LEU A 120 2.82 -2.36 -8.26
C LEU A 120 3.82 -1.20 -8.28
N ARG A 121 3.91 -0.46 -9.40
CA ARG A 121 4.95 0.55 -9.59
C ARG A 121 4.57 1.94 -9.06
N VAL A 122 3.30 2.21 -8.78
CA VAL A 122 2.82 3.54 -8.37
C VAL A 122 1.91 3.49 -7.16
N LEU A 123 0.77 2.80 -7.27
CA LEU A 123 -0.23 2.83 -6.20
C LEU A 123 0.28 2.19 -4.92
N LEU A 124 0.95 1.03 -5.02
CA LEU A 124 1.45 0.30 -3.85
C LEU A 124 2.53 1.10 -3.10
N PRO A 125 3.59 1.63 -3.73
CA PRO A 125 4.55 2.50 -3.04
C PRO A 125 3.92 3.71 -2.34
N LEU A 126 2.96 4.37 -2.97
CA LEU A 126 2.25 5.51 -2.35
C LEU A 126 1.40 5.06 -1.16
N VAL A 127 0.76 3.89 -1.22
CA VAL A 127 -0.02 3.34 -0.11
C VAL A 127 0.89 2.95 1.06
N ASP A 128 1.99 2.26 0.80
CA ASP A 128 2.88 1.73 1.84
C ASP A 128 3.58 2.85 2.61
N VAL A 129 4.08 3.86 1.90
CA VAL A 129 4.66 5.04 2.55
C VAL A 129 3.62 5.73 3.44
N ALA A 130 2.37 5.90 2.95
CA ALA A 130 1.32 6.51 3.75
C ALA A 130 1.02 5.71 5.02
N ARG A 131 0.96 4.37 4.92
CA ARG A 131 0.76 3.47 6.07
C ARG A 131 1.85 3.65 7.12
N VAL A 132 3.12 3.62 6.70
CA VAL A 132 4.29 3.80 7.58
C VAL A 132 4.21 5.14 8.33
N LEU A 133 3.94 6.22 7.59
CA LEU A 133 3.86 7.56 8.17
C LEU A 133 2.73 7.68 9.18
N THR A 134 1.54 7.16 8.87
CA THR A 134 0.43 7.22 9.83
C THR A 134 0.64 6.33 11.04
N LEU A 135 1.29 5.17 10.87
CA LEU A 135 1.62 4.29 11.98
C LEU A 135 2.60 4.97 12.93
N GLN A 136 3.61 5.66 12.41
CA GLN A 136 4.58 6.42 13.21
C GLN A 136 3.91 7.52 14.05
N HIS A 137 2.87 8.16 13.52
CA HIS A 137 2.10 9.19 14.23
C HIS A 137 0.93 8.63 15.05
N GLN A 138 0.79 7.31 15.15
CA GLN A 138 -0.32 6.63 15.81
C GLN A 138 -1.71 7.13 15.35
N ILE A 139 -1.85 7.46 14.06
CA ILE A 139 -3.13 7.92 13.51
C ILE A 139 -4.04 6.71 13.29
N LEU A 140 -5.04 6.58 14.16
CA LEU A 140 -6.03 5.50 14.12
C LEU A 140 -7.15 5.76 13.09
N ASP A 141 -7.81 4.69 12.66
CA ASP A 141 -9.05 4.70 11.89
C ASP A 141 -9.03 5.51 10.57
N LEU A 142 -7.84 5.78 10.03
CA LEU A 142 -7.67 6.54 8.79
C LEU A 142 -7.09 5.64 7.69
N ASN A 143 -7.97 4.97 6.95
CA ASN A 143 -7.54 3.95 5.97
C ASN A 143 -7.42 4.47 4.53
N ASN A 144 -7.85 5.71 4.28
CA ASN A 144 -7.79 6.32 2.97
C ASN A 144 -6.40 6.95 2.74
N THR A 145 -5.64 6.47 1.74
CA THR A 145 -4.26 6.91 1.46
C THR A 145 -4.12 8.43 1.29
N ARG A 146 -5.02 9.06 0.53
CA ARG A 146 -5.01 10.52 0.36
C ARG A 146 -5.19 11.23 1.70
N ALA A 147 -6.17 10.80 2.50
CA ALA A 147 -6.43 11.37 3.81
C ALA A 147 -5.26 11.17 4.77
N ARG A 148 -4.60 10.00 4.74
CA ARG A 148 -3.36 9.72 5.49
C ARG A 148 -2.28 10.75 5.18
N TYR A 149 -1.99 10.98 3.91
CA TYR A 149 -1.00 11.99 3.49
C TYR A 149 -1.36 13.40 3.95
N LEU A 150 -2.61 13.83 3.75
CA LEU A 150 -3.04 15.15 4.21
C LEU A 150 -2.97 15.30 5.72
N ARG A 151 -3.26 14.24 6.47
CA ARG A 151 -3.16 14.25 7.93
C ARG A 151 -1.71 14.40 8.38
N VAL A 152 -0.80 13.63 7.79
CA VAL A 152 0.64 13.72 8.12
C VAL A 152 1.22 15.07 7.67
N ALA A 153 0.74 15.65 6.56
CA ALA A 153 1.11 17.00 6.13
C ALA A 153 0.77 18.10 7.16
N GLN A 154 -0.28 17.90 7.96
CA GLN A 154 -0.61 18.82 9.06
C GLN A 154 0.33 18.64 10.26
N LEU A 155 0.76 17.41 10.52
CA LEU A 155 1.64 17.07 11.64
C LEU A 155 3.11 17.38 11.37
N GLU A 156 3.52 17.38 10.10
CA GLU A 156 4.90 17.62 9.67
C GLU A 156 4.98 18.77 8.64
N PRO A 157 4.89 20.04 9.08
CA PRO A 157 4.91 21.20 8.18
C PRO A 157 6.13 21.25 7.25
N ASN A 158 7.29 20.79 7.71
CA ASN A 158 8.53 20.79 6.93
C ASN A 158 8.47 19.88 5.70
N ASN A 159 7.66 18.82 5.74
CA ASN A 159 7.46 17.87 4.64
C ASN A 159 6.07 18.01 3.99
N ALA A 160 5.27 19.00 4.41
CA ALA A 160 3.86 19.11 4.03
C ALA A 160 3.65 19.20 2.52
N ARG A 161 4.58 19.85 1.80
CA ARG A 161 4.55 19.91 0.33
C ARG A 161 4.63 18.50 -0.28
N LEU A 162 5.65 17.73 0.08
CA LEU A 162 5.85 16.37 -0.43
C LEU A 162 4.63 15.47 -0.15
N PHE A 163 4.05 15.58 1.05
CA PHE A 163 2.87 14.77 1.39
C PHE A 163 1.61 15.19 0.63
N LYS A 164 1.41 16.49 0.37
CA LYS A 164 0.30 16.95 -0.49
C LYS A 164 0.50 16.49 -1.94
N ASP A 165 1.72 16.62 -2.47
CA ASP A 165 2.07 16.15 -3.80
C ASP A 165 1.84 14.63 -3.92
N ALA A 166 2.16 13.86 -2.88
CA ALA A 166 1.89 12.42 -2.82
C ALA A 166 0.38 12.07 -2.80
N ALA A 167 -0.43 12.88 -2.11
CA ALA A 167 -1.88 12.72 -2.11
C ALA A 167 -2.47 12.96 -3.52
N GLU A 168 -2.02 14.00 -4.22
CA GLU A 168 -2.42 14.29 -5.60
C GLU A 168 -1.94 13.23 -6.58
N ALA A 169 -0.71 12.74 -6.42
CA ALA A 169 -0.16 11.64 -7.20
C ALA A 169 -1.00 10.36 -7.07
N PHE A 170 -1.44 10.03 -5.84
CA PHE A 170 -2.30 8.88 -5.59
C PHE A 170 -3.67 9.04 -6.28
N ASP A 171 -4.31 10.21 -6.14
CA ASP A 171 -5.61 10.49 -6.77
C ASP A 171 -5.52 10.41 -8.31
N TYR A 172 -4.44 10.95 -8.88
CA TYR A 172 -4.17 10.87 -10.32
C TYR A 172 -3.99 9.42 -10.78
N ALA A 173 -3.11 8.66 -10.12
CA ALA A 173 -2.83 7.27 -10.48
C ALA A 173 -4.07 6.39 -10.36
N LEU A 174 -4.89 6.60 -9.33
CA LEU A 174 -6.14 5.87 -9.14
C LEU A 174 -7.16 6.21 -10.25
N SER A 175 -7.26 7.49 -10.62
CA SER A 175 -8.12 7.96 -11.72
C SER A 175 -7.66 7.36 -13.06
N LEU A 176 -6.35 7.38 -13.33
CA LEU A 176 -5.77 6.81 -14.54
C LEU A 176 -6.05 5.30 -14.62
N ARG A 177 -5.91 4.56 -13.52
CA ARG A 177 -6.24 3.14 -13.45
C ARG A 177 -7.70 2.89 -13.85
N GLY A 178 -8.64 3.65 -13.29
CA GLY A 178 -10.06 3.53 -13.64
C GLY A 178 -10.33 3.81 -15.12
N GLN A 179 -9.75 4.89 -15.65
CA GLN A 179 -9.88 5.26 -17.06
C GLN A 179 -9.30 4.21 -18.00
N MET A 180 -8.11 3.67 -17.69
CA MET A 180 -7.50 2.60 -18.49
C MET A 180 -8.32 1.31 -18.40
N GLY A 181 -8.85 0.97 -17.22
CA GLY A 181 -9.69 -0.20 -17.04
C GLY A 181 -10.95 -0.14 -17.93
N ILE A 182 -11.61 1.00 -17.98
CA ILE A 182 -12.77 1.22 -18.87
C ILE A 182 -12.35 1.18 -20.35
N ARG A 183 -11.29 1.91 -20.71
CA ARG A 183 -10.83 2.06 -22.10
C ARG A 183 -10.36 0.73 -22.71
N LEU A 184 -9.69 -0.09 -21.91
CA LEU A 184 -9.08 -1.36 -22.34
C LEU A 184 -9.93 -2.58 -21.97
N ARG A 185 -11.01 -2.40 -21.21
CA ARG A 185 -11.82 -3.49 -20.62
C ARG A 185 -10.98 -4.45 -19.78
N THR A 186 -10.11 -3.89 -18.95
CA THR A 186 -9.24 -4.62 -18.01
C THR A 186 -9.41 -4.07 -16.59
N SER A 187 -8.63 -4.57 -15.63
CA SER A 187 -8.55 -3.99 -14.28
C SER A 187 -7.79 -2.65 -14.21
N GLY A 188 -7.23 -2.19 -15.34
CA GLY A 188 -6.36 -1.02 -15.44
C GLY A 188 -5.00 -1.18 -14.73
N ARG A 189 -4.67 -2.37 -14.22
CA ARG A 189 -3.41 -2.65 -13.53
C ARG A 189 -2.23 -2.64 -14.50
N TYR A 190 -2.29 -3.49 -15.52
CA TYR A 190 -1.27 -3.60 -16.56
C TYR A 190 -1.71 -2.76 -17.76
N ILE A 191 -0.82 -1.87 -18.21
CA ILE A 191 -1.11 -0.90 -19.26
C ILE A 191 -0.01 -0.96 -20.31
N PRO A 192 -0.31 -1.31 -21.57
CA PRO A 192 0.65 -1.16 -22.65
C PRO A 192 1.03 0.32 -22.79
N LEU A 193 2.32 0.64 -22.81
CA LEU A 193 2.78 2.03 -22.85
C LEU A 193 2.23 2.78 -24.08
N SER A 194 2.01 2.08 -25.20
CA SER A 194 1.41 2.62 -26.44
C SER A 194 -0.01 3.17 -26.24
N LYS A 195 -0.72 2.75 -25.19
CA LYS A 195 -2.08 3.23 -24.84
C LYS A 195 -2.08 4.48 -23.96
N LEU A 196 -0.92 4.87 -23.43
CA LEU A 196 -0.72 6.12 -22.69
C LEU A 196 -0.33 7.24 -23.65
N SER A 197 -1.04 8.35 -23.56
CA SER A 197 -0.70 9.63 -24.18
C SER A 197 0.61 10.20 -23.64
N LYS A 198 1.18 11.16 -24.36
CA LYS A 198 2.40 11.86 -23.92
C LYS A 198 2.23 12.54 -22.56
N ILE A 199 1.04 13.12 -22.31
CA ILE A 199 0.72 13.81 -21.06
C ILE A 199 0.60 12.81 -19.91
N GLU A 200 -0.10 11.68 -20.12
CA GLU A 200 -0.21 10.63 -19.09
C GLU A 200 1.18 10.06 -18.74
N ARG A 201 2.03 9.81 -19.74
CA ARG A 201 3.42 9.36 -19.51
C ARG A 201 4.24 10.39 -18.73
N GLN A 202 4.10 11.69 -19.04
CA GLN A 202 4.83 12.75 -18.33
C GLN A 202 4.36 12.91 -16.89
N SER A 203 3.05 12.77 -16.65
CA SER A 203 2.45 12.83 -15.32
C SER A 203 2.95 11.66 -14.46
N LEU A 204 2.93 10.44 -14.99
CA LEU A 204 3.49 9.26 -14.30
C LEU A 204 4.98 9.42 -13.99
N ARG A 205 5.78 9.96 -14.91
CA ARG A 205 7.20 10.24 -14.64
C ARG A 205 7.39 11.20 -13.46
N SER A 206 6.56 12.23 -13.37
CA SER A 206 6.61 13.20 -12.26
C SER A 206 6.23 12.54 -10.93
N ILE A 207 5.29 11.58 -10.96
CA ILE A 207 4.93 10.78 -9.77
C ILE A 207 6.10 9.90 -9.31
N PHE A 208 6.94 9.41 -10.23
CA PHE A 208 8.11 8.61 -9.85
C PHE A 208 9.12 9.42 -9.04
N ASP A 209 9.27 10.71 -9.34
CA ASP A 209 10.13 11.60 -8.55
C ASP A 209 9.58 11.78 -7.12
N ILE A 210 8.26 11.92 -6.97
CA ILE A 210 7.59 11.98 -5.66
C ILE A 210 7.81 10.68 -4.87
N ILE A 211 7.60 9.53 -5.49
CA ILE A 211 7.85 8.22 -4.85
C ILE A 211 9.31 8.10 -4.42
N HIS A 212 10.25 8.52 -5.27
CA HIS A 212 11.67 8.49 -4.94
C HIS A 212 12.03 9.37 -3.75
N GLU A 213 11.47 10.59 -3.68
CA GLU A 213 11.68 11.51 -2.56
C GLU A 213 11.10 10.94 -1.26
N LEU A 214 9.89 10.38 -1.30
CA LEU A 214 9.26 9.69 -0.17
C LEU A 214 10.10 8.52 0.34
N GLN A 215 10.55 7.64 -0.56
CA GLN A 215 11.36 6.47 -0.19
C GLN A 215 12.72 6.89 0.36
N THR A 216 13.35 7.93 -0.19
CA THR A 216 14.61 8.48 0.32
C THR A 216 14.43 9.02 1.73
N MET A 217 13.35 9.78 1.96
CA MET A 217 12.99 10.28 3.28
C MET A 217 12.79 9.14 4.28
N LEU A 218 12.05 8.09 3.93
CA LEU A 218 11.87 6.91 4.80
C LEU A 218 13.19 6.20 5.10
N LYS A 219 14.06 6.02 4.10
CA LYS A 219 15.39 5.38 4.30
C LYS A 219 16.24 6.11 5.32
N VAL A 220 16.25 7.44 5.27
CA VAL A 220 16.95 8.27 6.25
C VAL A 220 16.27 8.17 7.62
N ARG A 221 14.95 8.37 7.65
CA ARG A 221 14.16 8.41 8.89
C ARG A 221 14.25 7.11 9.70
N PHE A 222 14.19 5.96 9.04
CA PHE A 222 14.19 4.63 9.66
C PHE A 222 15.57 3.95 9.61
N GLN A 223 16.61 4.68 9.21
CA GLN A 223 18.00 4.20 9.12
C GLN A 223 18.12 2.87 8.36
N LEU A 224 17.40 2.76 7.24
CA LEU A 224 17.28 1.50 6.50
C LEU A 224 18.58 1.09 5.82
N ASN A 225 19.48 2.04 5.54
CA ASN A 225 20.80 1.77 4.94
C ASN A 225 21.71 0.90 5.83
N TYR A 226 21.44 0.87 7.14
CA TYR A 226 22.18 0.07 8.13
C TYR A 226 21.37 -1.12 8.64
N PHE A 227 20.14 -1.29 8.12
CA PHE A 227 19.23 -2.32 8.56
C PHE A 227 19.48 -3.61 7.76
N ARG A 228 20.18 -4.56 8.39
CA ARG A 228 20.31 -5.93 7.91
C ARG A 228 19.33 -6.77 8.72
N GLY A 229 18.18 -7.05 8.14
CA GLY A 229 17.12 -7.85 8.75
C GLY A 229 16.68 -8.95 7.82
#